data_AF-A0A7Y0C6Q1-F1
#
_entry.id   AF-A0A7Y0C6Q1-F1
#
_cell.length_a   1.000
_cell.length_b   1.000
_cell.length_c   1.000
_cell.angle_alpha   90.00
_cell.angle_beta   90.00
_cell.angle_gamma   90.00
#
_symmetry.space_group_name_H-M   'P 1'
#
loop_
_entity.id
_entity.type
_entity.pdbx_description
1 polymer ?
#
loop_
_entity_poly.entity_id
_entity_poly.type
_entity_poly.pdbx_seq_one_letter_code
_entity_poly.pdbx_strand_id
1 'polypeptide(L)'
;MSLLGKLYTTPKILESGEKKVSYSLVFLLGMVIFLSDDTILFGTNASKSYLIFKNLVYLIVTLGLLTNLNLKVFRSRGIYFISAIVASILLTLLSNLDFTGGYVYQIWIVFLAFLITQSLDFEVFASLFKKYIFILCLFSILIFIIANYYEWILDYFPTGENTAGVEFVNLYVGSVYKGVGEVRNSSIFREPGVFAIYILLAIMFELFLSIKMKVNIKFIACFLIALFATFSTTAFAVMALMTIGYMFKDGAAHFQSKIVLVALFFMIVTFVFGFQEDLYFKVFSKLDTDSISFESSIARVASIVVNFEIFINHPLFGSGLGNYGNLFQTYSNLHFGVPLEASGLSTNSFMSVLATYGLLYGLIIMLALMRLPAKLSDRFVVKTVLFISFVLMFSSQDMRYSLLFNILVFYGLKLSGSVFYRPNLDQN
;
A
#
# COMPACT_ATOMS: atom_id res chain seq x y z
N MET A 1 -11.02 -32.48 14.97
CA MET A 1 -12.32 -31.95 14.49
C MET A 1 -12.69 -30.77 15.39
N SER A 2 -12.06 -29.61 15.18
CA SER A 2 -12.11 -28.48 16.13
C SER A 2 -12.92 -27.31 15.58
N LEU A 3 -13.46 -26.48 16.48
CA LEU A 3 -14.23 -25.26 16.20
C LEU A 3 -13.60 -24.31 15.16
N LEU A 4 -12.31 -24.44 14.87
CA LEU A 4 -11.60 -23.62 13.87
C LEU A 4 -11.93 -24.00 12.41
N GLY A 5 -12.35 -25.23 12.14
CA GLY A 5 -12.67 -25.69 10.77
C GLY A 5 -13.98 -25.15 10.19
N LYS A 6 -14.85 -24.56 11.02
CA LYS A 6 -16.11 -23.93 10.58
C LYS A 6 -15.98 -22.43 10.28
N LEU A 7 -14.80 -21.83 10.47
CA LEU A 7 -14.59 -20.38 10.31
C LEU A 7 -14.37 -19.91 8.87
N TYR A 8 -14.30 -20.81 7.89
CA TYR A 8 -14.15 -20.44 6.48
C TYR A 8 -15.14 -21.21 5.61
N THR A 9 -16.43 -20.87 5.73
CA THR A 9 -17.37 -21.13 4.65
C THR A 9 -17.21 -20.01 3.62
N THR A 10 -16.87 -20.39 2.38
CA THR A 10 -17.04 -19.52 1.22
C THR A 10 -18.45 -18.94 1.23
N PRO A 11 -18.64 -17.66 0.84
CA PRO A 11 -19.98 -17.08 0.73
C PRO A 11 -20.89 -18.00 -0.08
N LYS A 12 -21.86 -18.65 0.58
CA LYS A 12 -22.97 -19.28 -0.13
C LYS A 12 -23.73 -18.14 -0.80
N ILE A 13 -23.93 -18.25 -2.11
CA ILE A 13 -24.90 -17.43 -2.83
C ILE A 13 -26.26 -17.87 -2.29
N LEU A 14 -26.80 -17.11 -1.33
CA LEU A 14 -28.21 -17.20 -0.98
C LEU A 14 -28.99 -16.51 -2.10
N GLU A 15 -30.21 -16.97 -2.35
CA GLU A 15 -31.13 -16.53 -3.41
C GLU A 15 -31.44 -15.01 -3.41
N SER A 16 -30.86 -14.23 -2.48
CA SER A 16 -30.96 -12.77 -2.37
C SER A 16 -29.80 -11.97 -2.98
N GLY A 17 -28.86 -12.58 -3.72
CA GLY A 17 -27.84 -11.86 -4.48
C GLY A 17 -26.72 -11.19 -3.66
N GLU A 18 -26.76 -11.25 -2.33
CA GLU A 18 -25.66 -10.79 -1.47
C GLU A 18 -24.75 -11.96 -1.07
N LYS A 19 -23.49 -11.95 -1.57
CA LYS A 19 -22.44 -12.86 -1.07
C LYS A 19 -22.18 -12.55 0.41
N LYS A 20 -22.64 -13.41 1.32
CA LYS A 20 -22.36 -13.28 2.76
C LYS A 20 -20.86 -13.47 3.02
N VAL A 21 -20.15 -12.38 3.30
CA VAL A 21 -18.71 -12.42 3.61
C VAL A 21 -18.49 -13.04 4.99
N SER A 22 -17.59 -14.01 5.09
CA SER A 22 -17.22 -14.61 6.39
C SER A 22 -16.54 -13.59 7.30
N TYR A 23 -16.89 -13.60 8.60
CA TYR A 23 -16.25 -12.76 9.62
C TYR A 23 -14.74 -12.97 9.70
N SER A 24 -14.25 -14.18 9.40
CA SER A 24 -12.82 -14.49 9.37
C SER A 24 -12.07 -13.72 8.28
N LEU A 25 -12.69 -13.50 7.11
CA LEU A 25 -12.11 -12.70 6.02
C LEU A 25 -12.07 -11.21 6.34
N VAL A 26 -13.11 -10.73 7.03
CA VAL A 26 -13.15 -9.36 7.55
C VAL A 26 -11.98 -9.17 8.51
N PHE A 27 -11.85 -10.05 9.50
CA PHE A 27 -10.75 -10.03 10.47
C PHE A 27 -9.35 -10.13 9.83
N LEU A 28 -9.17 -11.05 8.88
CA LEU A 28 -7.91 -11.20 8.13
C LEU A 28 -7.50 -9.89 7.47
N LEU A 29 -8.41 -9.20 6.80
CA LEU A 29 -8.10 -7.94 6.14
C LEU A 29 -7.84 -6.81 7.13
N GLY A 30 -8.57 -6.79 8.26
CA GLY A 30 -8.26 -5.92 9.37
C GLY A 30 -6.81 -6.08 9.84
N MET A 31 -6.31 -7.32 9.97
CA MET A 31 -4.92 -7.59 10.33
C MET A 31 -3.92 -7.11 9.27
N VAL A 32 -4.21 -7.34 7.98
CA VAL A 32 -3.36 -6.86 6.87
C VAL A 32 -3.18 -5.35 6.90
N ILE A 33 -4.20 -4.60 7.30
CA ILE A 33 -4.17 -3.13 7.33
C ILE A 33 -3.57 -2.61 8.65
N PHE A 34 -4.06 -3.07 9.80
CA PHE A 34 -3.68 -2.52 11.11
C PHE A 34 -2.31 -3.01 11.59
N LEU A 35 -1.99 -4.29 11.37
CA LEU A 35 -0.74 -4.90 11.84
C LEU A 35 0.34 -4.87 10.75
N SER A 36 0.33 -3.89 9.85
CA SER A 36 1.32 -3.78 8.76
C SER A 36 2.61 -3.07 9.21
N ASP A 37 3.72 -3.34 8.53
CA ASP A 37 4.94 -2.51 8.53
C ASP A 37 4.69 -1.07 8.06
N ASP A 38 3.51 -0.83 7.50
CA ASP A 38 3.03 0.47 7.05
C ASP A 38 2.43 1.32 8.17
N THR A 39 2.15 0.74 9.34
CA THR A 39 1.57 1.45 10.47
C THR A 39 2.63 1.96 11.43
N ILE A 40 2.32 3.06 12.11
CA ILE A 40 3.24 3.65 13.09
C ILE A 40 3.48 2.69 14.27
N LEU A 41 2.43 1.98 14.69
CA LEU A 41 2.46 1.12 15.86
C LEU A 41 3.21 -0.18 15.64
N PHE A 42 3.08 -0.79 14.46
CA PHE A 42 3.62 -2.13 14.21
C PHE A 42 4.76 -2.17 13.19
N GLY A 43 4.97 -1.06 12.46
CA GLY A 43 6.05 -0.89 11.51
C GLY A 43 7.22 -0.08 12.06
N THR A 44 6.94 1.08 12.66
CA THR A 44 7.99 2.03 13.06
C THR A 44 8.01 2.35 14.54
N ASN A 45 7.36 1.58 15.41
CA ASN A 45 7.42 1.83 16.85
C ASN A 45 8.79 1.38 17.40
N ALA A 46 9.44 2.21 18.22
CA ALA A 46 10.72 1.89 18.83
C ALA A 46 10.64 0.66 19.77
N SER A 47 9.47 0.42 20.36
CA SER A 47 9.26 -0.74 21.23
C SER A 47 9.18 -2.04 20.43
N LYS A 48 10.16 -2.91 20.66
CA LYS A 48 10.24 -4.26 20.06
C LYS A 48 9.04 -5.15 20.39
N SER A 49 8.28 -4.85 21.46
CA SER A 49 7.11 -5.65 21.82
C SER A 49 6.01 -5.61 20.76
N TYR A 50 5.81 -4.47 20.10
CA TYR A 50 4.85 -4.34 19.00
C TYR A 50 5.27 -5.17 17.79
N LEU A 51 6.56 -5.15 17.43
CA LEU A 51 7.10 -5.96 16.36
C LEU A 51 6.93 -7.46 16.64
N ILE A 52 7.24 -7.90 17.87
CA ILE A 52 7.06 -9.30 18.29
C ILE A 52 5.58 -9.68 18.22
N PHE A 53 4.68 -8.84 18.74
CA PHE A 53 3.24 -9.09 18.70
C PHE A 53 2.72 -9.22 17.26
N LYS A 54 3.09 -8.29 16.37
CA LYS A 54 2.77 -8.37 14.94
C LYS A 54 3.20 -9.72 14.36
N ASN A 55 4.45 -10.11 14.60
CA ASN A 55 4.99 -11.35 14.07
C ASN A 55 4.24 -12.57 14.64
N LEU A 56 3.92 -12.60 15.94
CA LEU A 56 3.11 -13.69 16.52
C LEU A 56 1.74 -13.79 15.85
N VAL A 57 1.07 -12.66 15.60
CA VAL A 57 -0.20 -12.65 14.89
C VAL A 57 -0.04 -13.15 13.45
N TYR A 58 0.97 -12.67 12.72
CA TYR A 58 1.25 -13.13 11.36
C TYR A 58 1.53 -14.63 11.32
N LEU A 59 2.15 -15.20 12.37
CA LEU A 59 2.42 -16.63 12.47
C LEU A 59 1.12 -17.40 12.63
N ILE A 60 0.25 -16.95 13.54
CA ILE A 60 -1.08 -17.54 13.75
C ILE A 60 -1.90 -17.48 12.46
N VAL A 61 -1.90 -16.35 11.76
CA VAL A 61 -2.59 -16.19 10.47
C VAL A 61 -2.01 -17.14 9.43
N THR A 62 -0.69 -17.22 9.32
CA THR A 62 -0.02 -18.12 8.36
C THR A 62 -0.42 -19.57 8.60
N LEU A 63 -0.34 -20.04 9.85
CA LEU A 63 -0.75 -21.39 10.24
C LEU A 63 -2.25 -21.62 9.98
N GLY A 64 -3.09 -20.64 10.33
CA GLY A 64 -4.53 -20.68 10.07
C GLY A 64 -4.87 -20.81 8.58
N LEU A 65 -4.17 -20.07 7.72
CA LEU A 65 -4.34 -20.19 6.27
C LEU A 65 -3.86 -21.55 5.77
N LEU A 66 -2.68 -22.01 6.20
CA LEU A 66 -2.12 -23.31 5.83
C LEU A 66 -3.06 -24.48 6.14
N THR A 67 -3.73 -24.48 7.30
CA THR A 67 -4.68 -25.55 7.67
C THR A 67 -5.89 -25.64 6.73
N ASN A 68 -6.22 -24.55 6.03
CA ASN A 68 -7.36 -24.46 5.12
C ASN A 68 -6.95 -24.53 3.64
N LEU A 69 -5.65 -24.67 3.33
CA LEU A 69 -5.19 -24.75 1.95
C LEU A 69 -5.48 -26.12 1.35
N ASN A 70 -6.07 -26.12 0.16
CA ASN A 70 -6.08 -27.30 -0.68
C ASN A 70 -4.70 -27.49 -1.31
N LEU A 71 -4.19 -28.72 -1.34
CA LEU A 71 -2.93 -29.06 -2.01
C LEU A 71 -2.88 -28.64 -3.49
N LYS A 72 -4.04 -28.46 -4.15
CA LYS A 72 -4.13 -27.90 -5.51
C LYS A 72 -3.55 -26.49 -5.63
N VAL A 73 -3.46 -25.72 -4.54
CA VAL A 73 -2.83 -24.39 -4.51
C VAL A 73 -1.36 -24.46 -4.93
N PHE A 74 -0.65 -25.52 -4.54
CA PHE A 74 0.75 -25.76 -4.94
C PHE A 74 0.91 -26.18 -6.41
N ARG A 75 -0.19 -26.41 -7.14
CA ARG A 75 -0.19 -26.62 -8.60
C ARG A 75 -0.52 -25.35 -9.38
N SER A 76 -0.80 -24.23 -8.70
CA SER A 76 -1.09 -22.96 -9.36
C SER A 76 0.18 -22.36 -9.98
N ARG A 77 0.05 -21.59 -11.07
CA ARG A 77 1.19 -20.86 -11.66
C ARG A 77 1.85 -19.89 -10.68
N GLY A 78 1.12 -19.47 -9.64
CA GLY A 78 1.64 -18.62 -8.57
C GLY A 78 2.82 -19.24 -7.84
N ILE A 79 2.90 -20.59 -7.76
CA ILE A 79 4.02 -21.28 -7.10
C ILE A 79 5.36 -20.99 -7.79
N TYR A 80 5.39 -20.92 -9.11
CA TYR A 80 6.62 -20.64 -9.85
C TYR A 80 7.13 -19.23 -9.58
N PHE A 81 6.23 -18.25 -9.47
CA PHE A 81 6.60 -16.87 -9.17
C PHE A 81 7.11 -16.72 -7.74
N ILE A 82 6.44 -17.31 -6.74
CA ILE A 82 6.96 -17.25 -5.37
C ILE A 82 8.28 -18.01 -5.24
N SER A 83 8.43 -19.18 -5.87
CA SER A 83 9.71 -19.90 -5.87
C SER A 83 10.82 -19.07 -6.51
N ALA A 84 10.55 -18.36 -7.61
CA ALA A 84 11.53 -17.47 -8.24
C ALA A 84 11.89 -16.26 -7.36
N ILE A 85 10.91 -15.65 -6.69
CA ILE A 85 11.16 -14.56 -5.72
C ILE A 85 12.02 -15.08 -4.57
N VAL A 86 11.63 -16.20 -3.95
CA VAL A 86 12.38 -16.81 -2.83
C VAL A 86 13.78 -17.20 -3.26
N ALA A 87 13.95 -17.78 -4.45
CA ALA A 87 15.27 -18.08 -4.99
C ALA A 87 16.10 -16.81 -5.17
N SER A 88 15.53 -15.71 -5.70
CA SER A 88 16.22 -14.42 -5.82
C SER A 88 16.70 -13.91 -4.46
N ILE A 89 15.85 -13.98 -3.43
CA ILE A 89 16.18 -13.54 -2.07
C ILE A 89 17.29 -14.40 -1.46
N LEU A 90 17.21 -15.73 -1.61
CA LEU A 90 18.25 -16.65 -1.10
C LEU A 90 19.58 -16.48 -1.84
N LEU A 91 19.55 -16.27 -3.16
CA LEU A 91 20.76 -16.02 -3.95
C LEU A 91 21.40 -14.67 -3.56
N THR A 92 20.58 -13.64 -3.29
CA THR A 92 21.05 -12.35 -2.75
C THR A 92 21.77 -12.55 -1.41
N LEU A 93 21.16 -13.31 -0.49
CA LEU A 93 21.73 -13.64 0.81
C LEU A 93 23.09 -14.36 0.66
N LEU A 94 23.16 -15.36 -0.21
CA LEU A 94 24.37 -16.16 -0.42
C LEU A 94 25.47 -15.37 -1.12
N SER A 95 25.13 -14.55 -2.12
CA SER A 95 26.11 -13.76 -2.88
C SER A 95 26.76 -12.66 -2.03
N ASN A 96 26.01 -12.11 -1.07
CA ASN A 96 26.49 -11.05 -0.19
C ASN A 96 27.02 -11.57 1.16
N LEU A 97 26.93 -12.89 1.41
CA LEU A 97 27.27 -13.52 2.70
C LEU A 97 26.59 -12.83 3.90
N ASP A 98 25.37 -12.34 3.68
CA ASP A 98 24.62 -11.53 4.63
C ASP A 98 23.47 -12.35 5.21
N PHE A 99 23.65 -12.82 6.45
CA PHE A 99 22.68 -13.68 7.15
C PHE A 99 21.77 -12.89 8.10
N THR A 100 21.51 -11.62 7.81
CA THR A 100 20.57 -10.81 8.59
C THR A 100 19.14 -11.40 8.54
N GLY A 101 18.40 -11.26 9.65
CA GLY A 101 17.05 -11.81 9.77
C GLY A 101 16.02 -11.23 8.78
N GLY A 102 16.33 -10.09 8.14
CA GLY A 102 15.46 -9.41 7.18
C GLY A 102 15.11 -10.25 5.96
N TYR A 103 16.00 -11.13 5.50
CA TYR A 103 15.70 -12.03 4.37
C TYR A 103 14.64 -13.07 4.73
N VAL A 104 14.74 -13.66 5.93
CA VAL A 104 13.75 -14.62 6.44
C VAL A 104 12.40 -13.94 6.58
N TYR A 105 12.40 -12.71 7.10
CA TYR A 105 11.20 -11.89 7.21
C TYR A 105 10.59 -11.60 5.84
N GLN A 106 11.39 -11.19 4.85
CA GLN A 106 10.91 -10.90 3.49
C GLN A 106 10.31 -12.15 2.81
N ILE A 107 10.97 -13.30 2.91
CA ILE A 107 10.45 -14.58 2.39
C ILE A 107 9.08 -14.88 3.02
N TRP A 108 8.97 -14.68 4.33
CA TRP A 108 7.73 -14.95 5.04
C TRP A 108 6.60 -13.98 4.64
N ILE A 109 6.87 -12.69 4.49
CA ILE A 109 5.87 -11.71 4.04
C ILE A 109 5.38 -12.01 2.62
N VAL A 110 6.29 -12.35 1.70
CA VAL A 110 5.94 -12.79 0.34
C VAL A 110 5.09 -14.06 0.39
N PHE A 111 5.45 -15.03 1.25
CA PHE A 111 4.69 -16.26 1.42
C PHE A 111 3.29 -16.02 1.99
N LEU A 112 3.17 -15.20 3.04
CA LEU A 112 1.89 -14.83 3.63
C LEU A 112 0.99 -14.11 2.62
N ALA A 113 1.54 -13.18 1.84
CA ALA A 113 0.81 -12.51 0.76
C ALA A 113 0.29 -13.51 -0.28
N PHE A 114 1.13 -14.46 -0.70
CA PHE A 114 0.71 -15.54 -1.59
C PHE A 114 -0.48 -16.30 -0.99
N LEU A 115 -0.38 -16.78 0.26
CA LEU A 115 -1.47 -17.51 0.91
C LEU A 115 -2.78 -16.71 0.96
N ILE A 116 -2.71 -15.43 1.34
CA ILE A 116 -3.89 -14.56 1.38
C ILE A 116 -4.58 -14.48 0.02
N THR A 117 -3.83 -14.30 -1.07
CA THR A 117 -4.41 -14.23 -2.44
C THR A 117 -4.96 -15.57 -2.95
N GLN A 118 -4.56 -16.70 -2.36
CA GLN A 118 -5.15 -18.00 -2.66
C GLN A 118 -6.47 -18.20 -1.92
N SER A 119 -6.59 -17.65 -0.71
CA SER A 119 -7.79 -17.76 0.13
C SER A 119 -8.83 -16.67 -0.11
N LEU A 120 -8.44 -15.54 -0.70
CA LEU A 120 -9.32 -14.38 -0.89
C LEU A 120 -9.37 -13.97 -2.37
N ASP A 121 -10.57 -13.82 -2.90
CA ASP A 121 -10.79 -13.29 -4.24
C ASP A 121 -10.57 -11.78 -4.29
N PHE A 122 -10.00 -11.31 -5.39
CA PHE A 122 -9.67 -9.89 -5.60
C PHE A 122 -10.85 -8.96 -5.39
N GLU A 123 -12.03 -9.34 -5.88
CA GLU A 123 -13.26 -8.53 -5.75
C GLU A 123 -13.70 -8.38 -4.29
N VAL A 124 -13.62 -9.47 -3.52
CA VAL A 124 -13.98 -9.48 -2.09
C VAL A 124 -12.95 -8.67 -1.31
N PHE A 125 -11.66 -8.88 -1.60
CA PHE A 125 -10.56 -8.07 -1.04
C PHE A 125 -10.78 -6.58 -1.29
N ALA A 126 -10.98 -6.16 -2.53
CA ALA A 126 -11.18 -4.76 -2.90
C ALA A 126 -12.44 -4.15 -2.23
N SER A 127 -13.51 -4.95 -2.12
CA SER A 127 -14.76 -4.54 -1.46
C SER A 127 -14.62 -4.35 0.05
N LEU A 128 -13.87 -5.22 0.73
CA LEU A 128 -13.60 -5.09 2.15
C LEU A 128 -12.55 -4.00 2.42
N PHE A 129 -11.51 -3.92 1.58
CA PHE A 129 -10.42 -2.96 1.72
C PHE A 129 -10.97 -1.55 1.72
N LYS A 130 -11.80 -1.19 0.73
CA LYS A 130 -12.41 0.14 0.67
C LYS A 130 -13.25 0.47 1.90
N LYS A 131 -13.93 -0.51 2.51
CA LYS A 131 -14.75 -0.29 3.73
C LYS A 131 -13.85 -0.01 4.94
N TYR A 132 -12.75 -0.74 5.09
CA TYR A 132 -11.77 -0.46 6.14
C TYR A 132 -11.14 0.91 5.98
N ILE A 133 -10.70 1.27 4.77
CA ILE A 133 -10.10 2.58 4.52
C ILE A 133 -11.14 3.69 4.74
N PHE A 134 -12.42 3.48 4.42
CA PHE A 134 -13.46 4.45 4.71
C PHE A 134 -13.61 4.72 6.20
N ILE A 135 -13.60 3.67 7.02
CA ILE A 135 -13.63 3.79 8.49
C ILE A 135 -12.39 4.55 9.00
N LEU A 136 -11.20 4.20 8.50
CA LEU A 136 -9.96 4.90 8.86
C LEU A 136 -10.00 6.38 8.44
N CYS A 137 -10.50 6.70 7.25
CA CYS A 137 -10.68 8.07 6.79
C CYS A 137 -11.58 8.87 7.75
N LEU A 138 -12.73 8.32 8.14
CA LEU A 138 -13.65 8.98 9.08
C LEU A 138 -12.96 9.33 10.41
N PHE A 139 -12.30 8.36 11.04
CA PHE A 139 -11.59 8.60 12.30
C PHE A 139 -10.41 9.56 12.10
N SER A 140 -9.67 9.41 11.01
CA SER A 140 -8.49 10.23 10.74
C SER A 140 -8.82 11.70 10.51
N ILE A 141 -9.96 12.00 9.88
CA ILE A 141 -10.43 13.38 9.68
C ILE A 141 -10.76 14.01 11.03
N LEU A 142 -11.45 13.28 11.92
CA LEU A 142 -11.75 13.74 13.27
C LEU A 142 -10.47 14.00 14.06
N ILE A 143 -9.52 13.06 14.03
CA ILE A 143 -8.22 13.19 14.72
C ILE A 143 -7.44 14.38 14.16
N PHE A 144 -7.44 14.57 12.84
CA PHE A 144 -6.78 15.71 12.20
C PHE A 144 -7.38 17.05 12.65
N ILE A 145 -8.71 17.15 12.77
CA ILE A 145 -9.38 18.35 13.31
C ILE A 145 -8.99 18.56 14.78
N ILE A 146 -9.02 17.51 15.60
CA ILE A 146 -8.61 17.58 17.02
C ILE A 146 -7.17 18.08 17.13
N ALA A 147 -6.25 17.53 16.34
CA ALA A 147 -4.84 17.88 16.40
C ALA A 147 -4.56 19.33 16.00
N ASN A 148 -5.35 19.93 15.11
CA ASN A 148 -5.13 21.30 14.65
C ASN A 148 -5.89 22.36 15.48
N TYR A 149 -7.02 22.01 16.11
CA TYR A 149 -7.89 22.99 16.78
C TYR A 149 -8.11 22.73 18.28
N TYR A 150 -7.86 21.51 18.75
CA TYR A 150 -8.14 21.06 20.10
C TYR A 150 -6.98 20.20 20.66
N GLU A 151 -5.75 20.66 20.47
CA GLU A 151 -4.52 19.90 20.79
C GLU A 151 -4.50 19.39 22.24
N TRP A 152 -5.07 20.14 23.19
CA TRP A 152 -5.19 19.75 24.61
C TRP A 152 -5.87 18.40 24.84
N ILE A 153 -6.68 17.90 23.89
CA ILE A 153 -7.30 16.57 23.97
C ILE A 153 -6.23 15.48 23.84
N LEU A 154 -5.16 15.73 23.09
CA LEU A 154 -4.08 14.77 22.82
C LEU A 154 -3.26 14.45 24.08
N ASP A 155 -3.25 15.34 25.07
CA ASP A 155 -2.50 15.17 26.33
C ASP A 155 -3.05 14.02 27.20
N TYR A 156 -4.29 13.57 26.96
CA TYR A 156 -4.89 12.42 27.66
C TYR A 156 -4.49 11.06 27.08
N PHE A 157 -3.78 11.04 25.95
CA PHE A 157 -3.43 9.82 25.23
C PHE A 157 -1.96 9.45 25.43
N PRO A 158 -1.62 8.15 25.38
CA PRO A 158 -0.24 7.70 25.55
C PRO A 158 0.64 8.23 24.41
N THR A 159 1.85 8.64 24.76
CA THR A 159 2.90 9.01 23.80
C THR A 159 3.83 7.81 23.60
N GLY A 160 4.19 7.53 22.35
CA GLY A 160 5.21 6.58 21.96
C GLY A 160 6.30 7.26 21.13
N GLU A 161 7.33 6.51 20.81
CA GLU A 161 8.47 6.97 20.00
C GLU A 161 8.64 6.03 18.82
N ASN A 162 8.94 6.60 17.64
CA ASN A 162 9.21 5.80 16.45
C ASN A 162 10.70 5.37 16.39
N THR A 163 11.05 4.49 15.46
CA THR A 163 12.42 4.00 15.24
C THR A 163 13.41 5.10 14.84
N ALA A 164 12.93 6.29 14.46
CA ALA A 164 13.73 7.46 14.12
C ALA A 164 13.82 8.49 15.28
N GLY A 165 13.30 8.15 16.46
CA GLY A 165 13.34 9.01 17.64
C GLY A 165 12.27 10.10 17.70
N VAL A 166 11.26 10.04 16.83
CA VAL A 166 10.18 11.03 16.78
C VAL A 166 9.01 10.57 17.64
N GLU A 167 8.60 11.41 18.58
CA GLU A 167 7.45 11.18 19.44
C GLU A 167 6.12 11.30 18.68
N PHE A 168 5.16 10.47 19.08
CA PHE A 168 3.79 10.52 18.57
C PHE A 168 2.76 10.18 19.65
N VAL A 169 1.62 10.85 19.60
CA VAL A 169 0.44 10.51 20.38
C VAL A 169 -0.28 9.35 19.72
N ASN A 170 -0.56 8.31 20.49
CA ASN A 170 -1.25 7.10 20.02
C ASN A 170 -2.72 7.10 20.44
N LEU A 171 -3.62 7.27 19.46
CA LEU A 171 -5.07 7.19 19.66
C LEU A 171 -5.65 5.82 19.25
N TYR A 172 -4.79 4.83 18.98
CA TYR A 172 -5.06 3.45 18.52
C TYR A 172 -5.71 3.34 17.13
N VAL A 173 -6.67 4.21 16.82
CA VAL A 173 -7.32 4.35 15.49
C VAL A 173 -6.75 5.51 14.68
N GLY A 174 -5.66 6.11 15.18
CA GLY A 174 -4.82 7.07 14.48
C GLY A 174 -3.67 7.55 15.38
N SER A 175 -2.77 8.32 14.80
CA SER A 175 -1.62 8.90 15.49
C SER A 175 -1.33 10.32 15.05
N VAL A 176 -0.75 11.10 15.96
CA VAL A 176 -0.34 12.49 15.70
C VAL A 176 1.11 12.65 16.14
N TYR A 177 1.99 13.09 15.26
CA TYR A 177 3.38 13.38 15.60
C TYR A 177 3.49 14.62 16.48
N LYS A 178 4.37 14.57 17.48
CA LYS A 178 4.70 15.72 18.34
C LYS A 178 5.94 16.45 17.80
N GLY A 179 6.03 17.75 18.08
CA GLY A 179 7.21 18.55 17.75
C GLY A 179 7.50 18.69 16.25
N VAL A 180 6.52 18.39 15.40
CA VAL A 180 6.63 18.58 13.94
C VAL A 180 6.06 19.94 13.55
N GLY A 181 6.73 20.62 12.61
CA GLY A 181 6.30 21.96 12.18
C GLY A 181 4.92 21.99 11.52
N GLU A 182 4.47 20.88 10.93
CA GLU A 182 3.17 20.76 10.29
C GLU A 182 2.48 19.43 10.61
N VAL A 183 1.31 19.49 11.24
CA VAL A 183 0.46 18.33 11.49
C VAL A 183 -0.18 17.89 10.16
N ARG A 184 0.07 16.64 9.77
CA ARG A 184 -0.45 16.03 8.54
C ARG A 184 -1.22 14.77 8.88
N ASN A 185 -2.32 14.54 8.17
CA ASN A 185 -3.14 13.36 8.41
C ASN A 185 -2.40 12.09 7.94
N SER A 186 -2.02 11.25 8.91
CA SER A 186 -1.38 9.94 8.67
C SER A 186 -2.28 8.77 9.03
N SER A 187 -3.48 9.01 9.59
CA SER A 187 -4.31 7.97 10.22
C SER A 187 -3.45 7.07 11.14
N ILE A 188 -3.48 5.75 10.99
CA ILE A 188 -2.64 4.78 11.71
C ILE A 188 -1.27 4.54 11.05
N PHE A 189 -1.02 5.16 9.89
CA PHE A 189 0.15 4.90 9.07
C PHE A 189 1.37 5.66 9.57
N ARG A 190 2.55 5.12 9.29
CA ARG A 190 3.83 5.74 9.69
C ARG A 190 4.09 7.09 9.00
N GLU A 191 3.42 7.36 7.89
CA GLU A 191 3.56 8.64 7.18
C GLU A 191 2.28 9.01 6.42
N PRO A 192 2.02 10.31 6.18
CA PRO A 192 0.90 10.76 5.36
C PRO A 192 0.93 10.22 3.93
N GLY A 193 2.13 10.03 3.36
CA GLY A 193 2.29 9.48 2.01
C GLY A 193 1.85 8.02 1.91
N VAL A 194 2.15 7.22 2.94
CA VAL A 194 1.68 5.83 3.03
C VAL A 194 0.16 5.79 3.14
N PHE A 195 -0.44 6.61 4.01
CA PHE A 195 -1.90 6.68 4.10
C PHE A 195 -2.54 7.07 2.76
N ALA A 196 -1.94 8.02 2.05
CA ALA A 196 -2.42 8.45 0.74
C ALA A 196 -2.46 7.29 -0.27
N ILE A 197 -1.47 6.38 -0.28
CA ILE A 197 -1.50 5.18 -1.14
C ILE A 197 -2.72 4.31 -0.83
N TYR A 198 -3.02 4.07 0.45
CA TYR A 198 -4.18 3.28 0.86
C TYR A 198 -5.51 3.93 0.44
N ILE A 199 -5.62 5.26 0.56
CA ILE A 199 -6.79 6.01 0.10
C ILE A 199 -6.92 5.93 -1.43
N LEU A 200 -5.85 6.14 -2.17
CA LEU A 200 -5.83 6.08 -3.64
C LEU A 200 -6.22 4.68 -4.15
N LEU A 201 -5.76 3.61 -3.49
CA LEU A 201 -6.18 2.25 -3.79
C LEU A 201 -7.68 2.05 -3.53
N ALA A 202 -8.22 2.59 -2.42
CA ALA A 202 -9.64 2.51 -2.12
C ALA A 202 -10.50 3.28 -3.14
N ILE A 203 -10.04 4.46 -3.58
CA ILE A 203 -10.65 5.24 -4.66
C ILE A 203 -10.59 4.44 -5.97
N MET A 204 -9.44 3.89 -6.33
CA MET A 204 -9.26 3.06 -7.52
C MET A 204 -10.25 1.90 -7.54
N PHE A 205 -10.40 1.18 -6.42
CA PHE A 205 -11.36 0.09 -6.29
C PHE A 205 -12.82 0.56 -6.31
N GLU A 206 -13.13 1.78 -5.91
CA GLU A 206 -14.49 2.33 -6.00
C GLU A 206 -14.84 2.80 -7.42
N LEU A 207 -13.88 3.39 -8.13
CA LEU A 207 -14.08 3.91 -9.48
C LEU A 207 -14.03 2.81 -10.54
N PHE A 208 -13.08 1.88 -10.44
CA PHE A 208 -12.77 0.98 -11.56
C PHE A 208 -13.32 -0.44 -11.40
N LEU A 209 -13.55 -0.95 -10.20
CA LEU A 209 -14.07 -2.31 -10.04
C LEU A 209 -15.50 -2.45 -10.60
N SER A 210 -15.64 -3.26 -11.65
CA SER A 210 -16.79 -3.33 -12.59
C SER A 210 -18.11 -3.88 -12.04
N ILE A 211 -18.19 -4.17 -10.73
CA ILE A 211 -19.32 -4.92 -10.15
C ILE A 211 -20.41 -3.99 -9.60
N LYS A 212 -20.11 -2.71 -9.37
CA LYS A 212 -21.07 -1.75 -8.84
C LYS A 212 -21.80 -1.00 -9.95
N MET A 213 -23.13 -1.02 -9.91
CA MET A 213 -24.00 -0.23 -10.78
C MET A 213 -23.99 1.29 -10.52
N LYS A 214 -23.23 1.82 -9.55
CA LYS A 214 -23.02 3.26 -9.31
C LYS A 214 -21.84 3.48 -8.36
N VAL A 215 -21.06 4.52 -8.59
CA VAL A 215 -20.02 5.00 -7.66
C VAL A 215 -20.69 5.51 -6.37
N ASN A 216 -20.20 5.09 -5.21
CA ASN A 216 -20.67 5.61 -3.93
C ASN A 216 -19.99 6.94 -3.63
N ILE A 217 -20.71 8.04 -3.86
CA ILE A 217 -20.20 9.41 -3.66
C ILE A 217 -19.81 9.67 -2.19
N LYS A 218 -20.47 9.03 -1.21
CA LYS A 218 -20.11 9.18 0.21
C LYS A 218 -18.70 8.66 0.50
N PHE A 219 -18.33 7.54 -0.13
CA PHE A 219 -16.99 6.98 -0.03
C PHE A 219 -15.98 7.93 -0.67
N ILE A 220 -16.23 8.36 -1.91
CA ILE A 220 -15.35 9.28 -2.63
C ILE A 220 -15.14 10.60 -1.87
N ALA A 221 -16.21 11.22 -1.36
CA ALA A 221 -16.09 12.47 -0.61
C ALA A 221 -15.23 12.31 0.65
N CYS A 222 -15.48 11.26 1.44
CA CYS A 222 -14.68 10.97 2.63
C CYS A 222 -13.21 10.71 2.28
N PHE A 223 -12.96 9.91 1.24
CA PHE A 223 -11.60 9.64 0.75
C PHE A 223 -10.88 10.91 0.30
N LEU A 224 -11.54 11.77 -0.48
CA LEU A 224 -10.95 13.02 -0.94
C LEU A 224 -10.61 13.94 0.24
N ILE A 225 -11.54 14.17 1.17
CA ILE A 225 -11.27 15.02 2.35
C ILE A 225 -10.05 14.50 3.14
N ALA A 226 -9.99 13.19 3.40
CA ALA A 226 -8.84 12.59 4.07
C ALA A 226 -7.55 12.72 3.24
N LEU A 227 -7.62 12.52 1.92
CA LEU A 227 -6.49 12.63 1.01
C LEU A 227 -5.89 14.04 1.00
N PHE A 228 -6.74 15.07 0.97
CA PHE A 228 -6.29 16.46 1.03
C PHE A 228 -5.59 16.76 2.35
N ALA A 229 -6.11 16.25 3.48
CA ALA A 229 -5.47 16.40 4.79
C ALA A 229 -4.09 15.70 4.90
N THR A 230 -3.70 14.85 3.95
CA THR A 230 -2.34 14.27 3.91
C THR A 230 -1.28 15.24 3.37
N PHE A 231 -1.67 16.31 2.66
CA PHE A 231 -0.77 17.20 1.91
C PHE A 231 0.25 16.46 1.02
N SER A 232 -0.19 15.41 0.32
CA SER A 232 0.66 14.61 -0.58
C SER A 232 0.52 15.07 -2.04
N THR A 233 1.58 15.69 -2.58
CA THR A 233 1.62 16.16 -3.98
C THR A 233 1.45 15.02 -4.98
N THR A 234 2.13 13.89 -4.74
CA THR A 234 1.99 12.69 -5.58
C THR A 234 0.56 12.15 -5.57
N ALA A 235 -0.13 12.25 -4.44
CA ALA A 235 -1.52 11.80 -4.35
C ALA A 235 -2.45 12.64 -5.22
N PHE A 236 -2.25 13.95 -5.29
CA PHE A 236 -3.02 14.82 -6.19
C PHE A 236 -2.76 14.50 -7.66
N ALA A 237 -1.50 14.26 -8.04
CA ALA A 237 -1.15 13.85 -9.39
C ALA A 237 -1.80 12.51 -9.78
N VAL A 238 -1.74 11.51 -8.88
CA VAL A 238 -2.37 10.21 -9.10
C VAL A 238 -3.90 10.35 -9.19
N MET A 239 -4.53 11.17 -8.35
CA MET A 239 -5.97 11.43 -8.42
C MET A 239 -6.40 12.08 -9.73
N ALA A 240 -5.62 13.03 -10.24
CA ALA A 240 -5.88 13.64 -11.54
C ALA A 240 -5.83 12.57 -12.65
N LEU A 241 -4.79 11.72 -12.65
CA LEU A 241 -4.68 10.60 -13.58
C LEU A 241 -5.86 9.62 -13.46
N MET A 242 -6.24 9.21 -12.25
CA MET A 242 -7.38 8.32 -12.04
C MET A 242 -8.69 8.96 -12.52
N THR A 243 -8.87 10.27 -12.33
CA THR A 243 -10.05 10.99 -12.81
C THR A 243 -10.10 10.97 -14.34
N ILE A 244 -8.98 11.23 -15.02
CA ILE A 244 -8.84 11.11 -16.48
C ILE A 244 -9.17 9.67 -16.92
N GLY A 245 -8.56 8.67 -16.29
CA GLY A 245 -8.82 7.26 -16.59
C GLY A 245 -10.29 6.88 -16.43
N TYR A 246 -10.96 7.41 -15.40
CA TYR A 246 -12.38 7.16 -15.16
C TYR A 246 -13.28 7.81 -16.21
N MET A 247 -12.88 8.95 -16.80
CA MET A 247 -13.61 9.53 -17.95
C MET A 247 -13.65 8.57 -19.15
N PHE A 248 -12.58 7.81 -19.36
CA PHE A 248 -12.50 6.80 -20.43
C PHE A 248 -13.14 5.44 -20.08
N LYS A 249 -13.62 5.25 -18.84
CA LYS A 249 -14.32 4.03 -18.41
C LYS A 249 -15.75 3.99 -18.95
N ASP A 250 -16.19 2.87 -19.53
CA ASP A 250 -17.60 2.57 -19.87
C ASP A 250 -18.41 3.56 -20.74
N GLY A 251 -17.76 4.55 -21.39
CA GLY A 251 -18.44 5.46 -22.33
C GLY A 251 -19.39 6.48 -21.66
N ALA A 252 -20.53 6.79 -22.27
CA ALA A 252 -21.50 7.77 -21.75
C ALA A 252 -22.34 7.24 -20.57
N ALA A 253 -22.37 5.92 -20.37
CA ALA A 253 -22.91 5.33 -19.15
C ALA A 253 -22.15 5.91 -17.95
N HIS A 254 -22.89 6.44 -16.97
CA HIS A 254 -22.35 7.12 -15.78
C HIS A 254 -21.82 8.56 -15.97
N PHE A 255 -22.20 9.26 -17.04
CA PHE A 255 -21.84 10.68 -17.26
C PHE A 255 -22.12 11.59 -16.04
N GLN A 256 -23.25 11.41 -15.37
CA GLN A 256 -23.57 12.17 -14.14
C GLN A 256 -22.57 11.90 -13.01
N SER A 257 -22.23 10.63 -12.75
CA SER A 257 -21.25 10.28 -11.71
C SER A 257 -19.84 10.78 -12.06
N LYS A 258 -19.51 10.83 -13.36
CA LYS A 258 -18.26 11.42 -13.86
C LYS A 258 -18.19 12.92 -13.61
N ILE A 259 -19.25 13.66 -13.96
CA ILE A 259 -19.34 15.10 -13.68
C ILE A 259 -19.25 15.36 -12.18
N VAL A 260 -20.01 14.62 -11.35
CA VAL A 260 -19.99 14.80 -9.91
C VAL A 260 -18.60 14.55 -9.33
N LEU A 261 -17.87 13.53 -9.81
CA LEU A 261 -16.50 13.26 -9.38
C LEU A 261 -15.56 14.43 -9.73
N VAL A 262 -15.62 14.90 -10.98
CA VAL A 262 -14.80 16.03 -11.46
C VAL A 262 -15.14 17.29 -10.67
N ALA A 263 -16.42 17.62 -10.53
CA ALA A 263 -16.88 18.78 -9.78
C ALA A 263 -16.46 18.70 -8.31
N LEU A 264 -16.59 17.53 -7.67
CA LEU A 264 -16.16 17.33 -6.29
C LEU A 264 -14.65 17.48 -6.13
N PHE A 265 -13.86 16.91 -7.04
CA PHE A 265 -12.41 17.07 -7.03
C PHE A 265 -12.00 18.53 -7.19
N PHE A 266 -12.47 19.21 -8.24
CA PHE A 266 -12.15 20.62 -8.47
C PHE A 266 -12.70 21.54 -7.39
N MET A 267 -13.88 21.28 -6.83
CA MET A 267 -14.41 22.04 -5.70
C MET A 267 -13.49 21.94 -4.49
N ILE A 268 -12.99 20.74 -4.15
CA ILE A 268 -12.08 20.58 -3.02
C ILE A 268 -10.71 21.21 -3.34
N VAL A 269 -10.18 21.05 -4.55
CA VAL A 269 -8.96 21.75 -5.02
C VAL A 269 -9.11 23.26 -4.86
N THR A 270 -10.17 23.86 -5.43
CA THR A 270 -10.43 25.30 -5.36
C THR A 270 -10.71 25.76 -3.93
N PHE A 271 -11.40 24.96 -3.11
CA PHE A 271 -11.63 25.30 -1.70
C PHE A 271 -10.32 25.32 -0.92
N VAL A 272 -9.50 24.27 -1.06
CA VAL A 272 -8.23 24.12 -0.34
C VAL A 272 -7.20 25.14 -0.80
N PHE A 273 -7.10 25.42 -2.10
CA PHE A 273 -6.09 26.34 -2.63
C PHE A 273 -6.55 27.78 -2.76
N GLY A 274 -7.86 28.02 -2.93
CA GLY A 274 -8.42 29.35 -3.12
C GLY A 274 -8.73 30.09 -1.82
N PHE A 275 -8.85 29.39 -0.68
CA PHE A 275 -9.21 30.00 0.61
C PHE A 275 -8.15 29.82 1.70
N GLN A 276 -7.04 29.14 1.40
CA GLN A 276 -5.96 28.89 2.36
C GLN A 276 -4.60 29.06 1.64
N GLU A 277 -4.11 30.30 1.57
CA GLU A 277 -2.82 30.61 0.95
C GLU A 277 -1.67 29.80 1.58
N ASP A 278 -1.71 29.57 2.90
CA ASP A 278 -0.76 28.71 3.62
C ASP A 278 -0.77 27.27 3.12
N LEU A 279 -1.93 26.71 2.79
CA LEU A 279 -2.03 25.34 2.27
C LEU A 279 -1.55 25.25 0.82
N TYR A 280 -1.83 26.29 0.02
CA TYR A 280 -1.27 26.42 -1.32
C TYR A 280 0.26 26.42 -1.25
N PHE A 281 0.84 27.28 -0.42
CA PHE A 281 2.30 27.35 -0.27
C PHE A 281 2.87 26.03 0.25
N LYS A 282 2.28 25.37 1.25
CA LYS A 282 2.76 24.08 1.79
C LYS A 282 2.76 22.93 0.78
N VAL A 283 1.80 22.90 -0.13
CA VAL A 283 1.71 21.85 -1.16
C VAL A 283 2.62 22.16 -2.34
N PHE A 284 2.64 23.40 -2.83
CA PHE A 284 3.32 23.77 -4.08
C PHE A 284 4.75 24.29 -3.88
N SER A 285 5.15 24.76 -2.70
CA SER A 285 6.56 25.11 -2.41
C SER A 285 7.49 23.91 -2.58
N LYS A 286 6.98 22.67 -2.45
CA LYS A 286 7.72 21.42 -2.74
C LYS A 286 8.10 21.26 -4.21
N LEU A 287 7.48 22.02 -5.11
CA LEU A 287 7.80 22.06 -6.54
C LEU A 287 8.72 23.24 -6.90
N ASP A 288 8.96 24.16 -5.96
CA ASP A 288 9.83 25.30 -6.15
C ASP A 288 11.28 24.94 -5.80
N THR A 289 12.17 25.13 -6.77
CA THR A 289 13.59 24.75 -6.69
C THR A 289 14.38 25.61 -5.71
N ASP A 290 13.86 26.79 -5.34
CA ASP A 290 14.54 27.75 -4.45
C ASP A 290 14.09 27.65 -2.99
N SER A 291 13.27 26.64 -2.65
CA SER A 291 12.73 26.47 -1.30
C SER A 291 13.64 25.65 -0.37
N ILE A 292 13.57 25.94 0.94
CA ILE A 292 14.20 25.17 2.04
C ILE A 292 13.76 23.68 2.04
N SER A 293 12.73 23.32 1.26
CA SER A 293 12.23 21.94 1.08
C SER A 293 13.05 21.07 0.10
N PHE A 294 14.21 21.56 -0.33
CA PHE A 294 15.17 20.91 -1.24
C PHE A 294 15.48 19.44 -0.87
N GLU A 295 15.56 19.11 0.43
CA GLU A 295 15.85 17.75 0.91
C GLU A 295 14.78 16.71 0.50
N SER A 296 13.50 17.08 0.51
CA SER A 296 12.41 16.18 0.08
C SER A 296 12.42 15.92 -1.43
N SER A 297 12.81 16.93 -2.22
CA SER A 297 12.89 16.83 -3.69
C SER A 297 14.15 16.10 -4.13
N ILE A 298 15.30 16.36 -3.48
CA ILE A 298 16.52 15.56 -3.67
C ILE A 298 16.25 14.11 -3.30
N ALA A 299 15.62 13.82 -2.15
CA ALA A 299 15.37 12.45 -1.73
C ALA A 299 14.60 11.62 -2.78
N ARG A 300 13.65 12.23 -3.50
CA ARG A 300 12.91 11.57 -4.59
C ARG A 300 13.76 11.34 -5.85
N VAL A 301 14.63 12.29 -6.19
CA VAL A 301 15.56 12.11 -7.32
C VAL A 301 16.63 11.07 -6.97
N ALA A 302 17.17 11.15 -5.76
CA ALA A 302 18.13 10.20 -5.22
C ALA A 302 17.54 8.79 -5.15
N SER A 303 16.27 8.62 -4.74
CA SER A 303 15.64 7.30 -4.70
C SER A 303 15.49 6.63 -6.07
N ILE A 304 15.63 7.37 -7.16
CA ILE A 304 15.72 6.82 -8.52
C ILE A 304 17.19 6.65 -8.91
N VAL A 305 17.98 7.72 -8.89
CA VAL A 305 19.36 7.74 -9.40
C VAL A 305 20.26 6.81 -8.60
N VAL A 306 20.26 6.93 -7.27
CA VAL A 306 21.12 6.13 -6.39
C VAL A 306 20.74 4.66 -6.46
N ASN A 307 19.45 4.33 -6.41
CA ASN A 307 19.02 2.95 -6.50
C ASN A 307 19.32 2.32 -7.87
N PHE A 308 19.23 3.10 -8.94
CA PHE A 308 19.62 2.65 -10.26
C PHE A 308 21.14 2.39 -10.35
N GLU A 309 21.96 3.25 -9.75
CA GLU A 309 23.41 3.07 -9.67
C GLU A 309 23.77 1.81 -8.86
N ILE A 310 23.13 1.59 -7.70
CA ILE A 310 23.30 0.35 -6.92
C ILE A 310 22.92 -0.87 -7.76
N PHE A 311 21.81 -0.79 -8.50
CA PHE A 311 21.35 -1.87 -9.36
C PHE A 311 22.33 -2.18 -10.50
N ILE A 312 22.87 -1.17 -11.20
CA ILE A 312 23.86 -1.39 -12.27
C ILE A 312 25.13 -2.06 -11.74
N ASN A 313 25.54 -1.71 -10.52
CA ASN A 313 26.71 -2.31 -9.88
C ASN A 313 26.43 -3.72 -9.31
N HIS A 314 25.16 -4.07 -9.05
CA HIS A 314 24.74 -5.38 -8.53
C HIS A 314 23.49 -5.96 -9.24
N PRO A 315 23.52 -6.18 -10.56
CA PRO A 315 22.29 -6.38 -11.34
C PRO A 315 21.62 -7.74 -11.13
N LEU A 316 22.41 -8.80 -10.91
CA LEU A 316 21.88 -10.17 -10.84
C LEU A 316 21.28 -10.49 -9.48
N PHE A 317 22.05 -10.31 -8.40
CA PHE A 317 21.69 -10.72 -7.04
C PHE A 317 21.53 -9.55 -6.08
N GLY A 318 21.52 -8.30 -6.57
CA GLY A 318 21.36 -7.13 -5.73
C GLY A 318 22.49 -6.91 -4.72
N SER A 319 22.45 -5.78 -4.03
CA SER A 319 23.43 -5.42 -3.01
C SER A 319 23.25 -6.15 -1.68
N GLY A 320 22.10 -6.80 -1.47
CA GLY A 320 21.73 -7.34 -0.16
C GLY A 320 21.29 -6.27 0.84
N LEU A 321 20.58 -6.71 1.89
CA LEU A 321 19.98 -5.88 2.93
C LEU A 321 21.01 -5.16 3.80
N GLY A 322 22.08 -5.85 4.20
CA GLY A 322 23.14 -5.30 5.05
C GLY A 322 23.93 -4.17 4.38
N ASN A 323 24.19 -4.29 3.07
CA ASN A 323 24.97 -3.28 2.34
C ASN A 323 24.11 -2.16 1.73
N TYR A 324 22.82 -2.42 1.47
CA TYR A 324 21.95 -1.47 0.78
C TYR A 324 21.94 -0.07 1.40
N GLY A 325 21.79 0.02 2.73
CA GLY A 325 21.77 1.30 3.43
C GLY A 325 23.06 2.10 3.28
N ASN A 326 24.21 1.43 3.44
CA ASN A 326 25.53 2.04 3.32
C ASN A 326 25.82 2.51 1.88
N LEU A 327 25.44 1.71 0.88
CA LEU A 327 25.61 2.08 -0.52
C LEU A 327 24.72 3.26 -0.89
N PHE A 328 23.47 3.30 -0.40
CA PHE A 328 22.58 4.41 -0.63
C PHE A 328 23.14 5.72 -0.07
N GLN A 329 23.68 5.68 1.16
CA GLN A 329 24.33 6.83 1.78
C GLN A 329 25.61 7.25 1.04
N THR A 330 26.40 6.29 0.59
CA THR A 330 27.65 6.56 -0.15
C THR A 330 27.38 7.22 -1.50
N TYR A 331 26.50 6.63 -2.31
CA TYR A 331 26.18 7.15 -3.64
C TYR A 331 25.36 8.44 -3.58
N SER A 332 24.50 8.64 -2.57
CA SER A 332 23.83 9.93 -2.39
C SER A 332 24.83 11.05 -2.08
N ASN A 333 25.83 10.78 -1.24
CA ASN A 333 26.89 11.76 -0.98
C ASN A 333 27.72 12.06 -2.24
N LEU A 334 28.00 11.04 -3.06
CA LEU A 334 28.75 11.22 -4.32
C LEU A 334 27.98 12.04 -5.37
N HIS A 335 26.67 11.83 -5.52
CA HIS A 335 25.86 12.50 -6.54
C HIS A 335 25.30 13.85 -6.10
N PHE A 336 24.97 14.01 -4.82
CA PHE A 336 24.25 15.17 -4.30
C PHE A 336 25.02 15.92 -3.19
N GLY A 337 26.18 15.44 -2.77
CA GLY A 337 26.97 16.06 -1.69
C GLY A 337 26.34 15.92 -0.29
N VAL A 338 25.31 15.07 -0.15
CA VAL A 338 24.59 14.85 1.10
C VAL A 338 24.43 13.35 1.36
N PRO A 339 24.86 12.82 2.53
CA PRO A 339 24.75 11.40 2.85
C PRO A 339 23.33 11.05 3.33
N LEU A 340 22.44 10.77 2.38
CA LEU A 340 21.05 10.45 2.65
C LEU A 340 20.90 9.02 3.21
N GLU A 341 20.12 8.85 4.27
CA GLU A 341 19.80 7.53 4.82
C GLU A 341 18.71 6.82 4.02
N ALA A 342 18.93 5.54 3.70
CA ALA A 342 17.94 4.75 2.97
C ALA A 342 16.60 4.62 3.73
N SER A 343 16.65 4.57 5.06
CA SER A 343 15.48 4.56 5.94
C SER A 343 14.72 5.89 5.85
N GLY A 344 13.60 5.88 5.14
CA GLY A 344 12.72 7.04 4.97
C GLY A 344 12.99 7.86 3.71
N LEU A 345 14.21 7.86 3.15
CA LEU A 345 14.54 8.66 1.95
C LEU A 345 14.59 7.84 0.66
N SER A 346 14.78 6.52 0.73
CA SER A 346 14.67 5.64 -0.44
C SER A 346 13.21 5.33 -0.81
N THR A 347 12.49 6.35 -1.23
CA THR A 347 11.04 6.34 -1.46
C THR A 347 10.55 5.51 -2.66
N ASN A 348 11.43 4.99 -3.53
CA ASN A 348 10.99 4.23 -4.70
C ASN A 348 11.03 2.72 -4.45
N SER A 349 9.86 2.10 -4.21
CA SER A 349 9.74 0.66 -3.94
C SER A 349 10.32 -0.23 -5.06
N PHE A 350 10.19 0.18 -6.32
CA PHE A 350 10.66 -0.64 -7.45
C PHE A 350 12.16 -0.65 -7.55
N MET A 351 12.73 0.56 -7.51
CA MET A 351 14.17 0.74 -7.62
C MET A 351 14.86 0.19 -6.38
N SER A 352 14.26 0.33 -5.19
CA SER A 352 14.80 -0.26 -3.97
C SER A 352 14.78 -1.79 -4.02
N VAL A 353 13.73 -2.44 -4.54
CA VAL A 353 13.72 -3.89 -4.77
C VAL A 353 14.81 -4.30 -5.76
N LEU A 354 14.93 -3.62 -6.90
CA LEU A 354 15.94 -3.92 -7.92
C LEU A 354 17.36 -3.81 -7.35
N ALA A 355 17.63 -2.73 -6.64
CA ALA A 355 18.91 -2.49 -5.98
C ALA A 355 19.21 -3.54 -4.91
N THR A 356 18.22 -3.91 -4.10
CA THR A 356 18.40 -4.83 -2.96
C THR A 356 18.53 -6.29 -3.39
N TYR A 357 17.65 -6.76 -4.28
CA TYR A 357 17.45 -8.18 -4.58
C TYR A 357 17.72 -8.57 -6.04
N GLY A 358 18.08 -7.60 -6.88
CA GLY A 358 18.46 -7.82 -8.27
C GLY A 358 17.29 -7.93 -9.26
N LEU A 359 17.66 -8.19 -10.51
CA LEU A 359 16.79 -8.12 -11.68
C LEU A 359 15.61 -9.10 -11.61
N LEU A 360 15.83 -10.34 -11.16
CA LEU A 360 14.78 -11.37 -11.19
C LEU A 360 13.58 -10.97 -10.33
N TYR A 361 13.82 -10.56 -9.07
CA TYR A 361 12.74 -10.11 -8.20
C TYR A 361 12.09 -8.82 -8.75
N GLY A 362 12.88 -7.83 -9.15
CA GLY A 362 12.35 -6.58 -9.69
C GLY A 362 11.47 -6.77 -10.93
N LEU A 363 11.86 -7.64 -11.88
CA LEU A 363 11.06 -7.96 -13.06
C LEU A 363 9.73 -8.63 -12.71
N ILE A 364 9.71 -9.55 -11.74
CA ILE A 364 8.47 -10.21 -11.32
C ILE A 364 7.48 -9.19 -10.75
N ILE A 365 7.95 -8.24 -9.94
CA ILE A 365 7.11 -7.15 -9.40
C ILE A 365 6.59 -6.25 -10.51
N MET A 366 7.44 -5.84 -11.45
CA MET A 366 7.00 -5.01 -12.59
C MET A 366 5.95 -5.74 -13.45
N LEU A 367 6.19 -7.01 -13.77
CA LEU A 367 5.22 -7.83 -14.51
C LEU A 367 3.89 -7.98 -13.78
N ALA A 368 3.91 -8.13 -12.45
CA ALA A 368 2.72 -8.20 -11.63
C ALA A 368 1.89 -6.92 -11.72
N LEU A 369 2.54 -5.77 -11.58
CA LEU A 369 1.85 -4.48 -11.63
C LEU A 369 1.38 -4.08 -13.01
N MET A 370 2.07 -4.48 -14.07
CA MET A 370 1.56 -4.31 -15.44
C MET A 370 0.26 -5.11 -15.67
N ARG A 371 0.11 -6.25 -14.98
CA ARG A 371 -1.07 -7.13 -15.12
C ARG A 371 -2.22 -6.79 -14.20
N LEU A 372 -1.96 -6.19 -13.05
CA LEU A 372 -2.98 -5.83 -12.07
C LEU A 372 -4.10 -4.92 -12.62
N PRO A 373 -3.82 -3.87 -13.43
CA PRO A 373 -4.85 -3.04 -14.07
C PRO A 373 -5.87 -3.81 -14.91
N ALA A 374 -5.50 -4.95 -15.48
CA ALA A 374 -6.42 -5.78 -16.25
C ALA A 374 -7.52 -6.42 -15.38
N LYS A 375 -7.38 -6.42 -14.05
CA LYS A 375 -8.44 -6.81 -13.10
C LYS A 375 -9.48 -5.71 -12.89
N LEU A 376 -9.19 -4.49 -13.33
CA LEU A 376 -9.99 -3.29 -13.07
C LEU A 376 -10.65 -2.75 -14.35
N SER A 377 -10.06 -2.99 -15.52
CA SER A 377 -10.68 -2.61 -16.79
C SER A 377 -10.08 -3.40 -17.97
N ASP A 378 -10.90 -3.65 -18.99
CA ASP A 378 -10.45 -4.25 -20.25
C ASP A 378 -9.89 -3.20 -21.23
N ARG A 379 -10.26 -1.92 -21.08
CA ARG A 379 -9.87 -0.85 -22.00
C ARG A 379 -8.39 -0.52 -21.86
N PHE A 380 -7.67 -0.50 -22.99
CA PHE A 380 -6.22 -0.23 -23.03
C PHE A 380 -5.84 1.10 -22.35
N VAL A 381 -6.51 2.20 -22.71
CA VAL A 381 -6.25 3.53 -22.14
C VAL A 381 -6.40 3.52 -20.61
N VAL A 382 -7.47 2.90 -20.10
CA VAL A 382 -7.71 2.79 -18.65
C VAL A 382 -6.62 1.96 -17.99
N LYS A 383 -6.23 0.81 -18.57
CA LYS A 383 -5.14 -0.02 -18.04
C LYS A 383 -3.82 0.73 -17.96
N THR A 384 -3.46 1.49 -18.99
CA THR A 384 -2.23 2.30 -19.02
C THR A 384 -2.26 3.39 -17.94
N VAL A 385 -3.37 4.11 -17.80
CA VAL A 385 -3.51 5.12 -16.74
C VAL A 385 -3.37 4.51 -15.36
N LEU A 386 -4.04 3.38 -15.10
CA LEU A 386 -3.96 2.68 -13.81
C LEU A 386 -2.56 2.13 -13.53
N PHE A 387 -1.86 1.63 -14.56
CA PHE A 387 -0.47 1.21 -14.44
C PHE A 387 0.42 2.39 -14.01
N ILE A 388 0.31 3.53 -14.69
CA ILE A 388 1.07 4.75 -14.33
C ILE A 388 0.70 5.19 -12.90
N SER A 389 -0.58 5.12 -12.52
CA SER A 389 -1.00 5.40 -11.14
C SER A 389 -0.31 4.48 -10.12
N PHE A 390 -0.21 3.17 -10.38
CA PHE A 390 0.53 2.24 -9.52
C PHE A 390 2.01 2.59 -9.43
N VAL A 391 2.64 2.89 -10.57
CA VAL A 391 4.05 3.29 -10.61
C VAL A 391 4.28 4.53 -9.75
N LEU A 392 3.47 5.57 -9.89
CA LEU A 392 3.60 6.80 -9.11
C LEU A 392 3.35 6.58 -7.61
N MET A 393 2.31 5.82 -7.25
CA MET A 393 2.01 5.51 -5.84
C MET A 393 3.20 4.82 -5.17
N PHE A 394 3.70 3.74 -5.73
CA PHE A 394 4.77 2.94 -5.11
C PHE A 394 6.18 3.50 -5.37
N SER A 395 6.34 4.50 -6.24
CA SER A 395 7.58 5.28 -6.35
C SER A 395 7.68 6.39 -5.30
N SER A 396 6.60 6.67 -4.56
CA SER A 396 6.53 7.75 -3.57
C SER A 396 6.82 7.32 -2.12
N GLN A 397 6.83 6.01 -1.87
CA GLN A 397 7.04 5.40 -0.56
C GLN A 397 7.80 4.07 -0.68
N ASP A 398 8.65 3.77 0.30
CA ASP A 398 9.28 2.44 0.41
C ASP A 398 8.28 1.42 0.99
N MET A 399 7.83 0.50 0.15
CA MET A 399 6.86 -0.55 0.50
C MET A 399 7.45 -1.95 0.34
N ARG A 400 8.78 -2.09 0.37
CA ARG A 400 9.48 -3.39 0.21
C ARG A 400 8.98 -4.48 1.16
N TYR A 401 8.75 -4.13 2.42
CA TYR A 401 8.25 -5.03 3.46
C TYR A 401 6.73 -4.98 3.64
N SER A 402 6.01 -4.22 2.81
CA SER A 402 4.56 -4.07 2.94
C SER A 402 3.85 -5.36 2.55
N LEU A 403 3.05 -5.90 3.47
CA LEU A 403 2.17 -7.03 3.19
C LEU A 403 1.12 -6.68 2.13
N LEU A 404 0.58 -5.45 2.15
CA LEU A 404 -0.39 -4.99 1.15
C LEU A 404 0.24 -4.95 -0.24
N PHE A 405 1.45 -4.40 -0.38
CA PHE A 405 2.16 -4.34 -1.65
C PHE A 405 2.35 -5.74 -2.25
N ASN A 406 2.82 -6.69 -1.44
CA ASN A 406 3.01 -8.08 -1.86
C ASN A 406 1.67 -8.77 -2.20
N ILE A 407 0.58 -8.48 -1.49
CA ILE A 407 -0.77 -8.99 -1.84
C ILE A 407 -1.19 -8.52 -3.24
N LEU A 408 -0.98 -7.23 -3.55
CA LEU A 408 -1.29 -6.66 -4.87
C LEU A 408 -0.44 -7.30 -5.98
N VAL A 409 0.84 -7.54 -5.72
CA VAL A 409 1.75 -8.28 -6.63
C VAL A 409 1.15 -9.65 -6.95
N PHE A 410 0.77 -10.44 -5.94
CA PHE A 410 0.21 -11.77 -6.22
C PHE A 410 -1.17 -11.73 -6.90
N TYR A 411 -2.00 -10.72 -6.65
CA TYR A 411 -3.22 -10.52 -7.44
C TYR A 411 -2.95 -10.22 -8.92
N GLY A 412 -1.89 -9.45 -9.22
CA GLY A 412 -1.44 -9.19 -10.59
C GLY A 412 -0.89 -10.43 -11.28
N LEU A 413 -0.22 -11.32 -10.53
CA LEU A 413 0.31 -12.59 -11.05
C LEU A 413 -0.75 -13.69 -11.21
N LYS A 414 -1.87 -13.61 -10.46
CA LYS A 414 -3.00 -14.54 -10.56
C LYS A 414 -3.78 -14.28 -11.86
N LEU A 415 -3.48 -15.05 -12.90
CA LEU A 415 -4.26 -15.06 -14.14
C LEU A 415 -5.74 -15.38 -13.84
N SER A 416 -6.66 -14.71 -14.52
CA SER A 416 -8.11 -14.92 -14.34
C SER A 416 -8.43 -16.40 -14.59
N GLY A 417 -8.88 -17.08 -13.54
CA GLY A 417 -8.95 -18.53 -13.48
C GLY A 417 -8.90 -18.95 -12.02
N SER A 418 -9.96 -18.64 -11.27
CA SER A 418 -10.14 -19.16 -9.92
C SER A 418 -10.18 -20.69 -9.99
N VAL A 419 -9.12 -21.35 -9.52
CA VAL A 419 -9.14 -22.78 -9.24
C VAL A 419 -9.82 -22.96 -7.88
N PHE A 420 -11.10 -22.61 -7.74
CA PHE A 420 -11.94 -23.09 -6.63
C PHE A 420 -13.44 -23.11 -7.00
N TYR A 421 -13.91 -24.34 -7.15
CA TYR A 421 -15.26 -24.87 -6.85
C TYR A 421 -16.48 -24.19 -7.51
N ARG A 422 -16.87 -24.68 -8.69
CA ARG A 422 -18.30 -24.88 -8.98
C ARG A 422 -18.73 -26.12 -8.19
N PRO A 423 -19.72 -26.06 -7.28
CA PRO A 423 -20.43 -27.26 -6.92
C PRO A 423 -21.05 -27.80 -8.21
N ASN A 424 -20.85 -29.09 -8.50
CA ASN A 424 -21.61 -29.78 -9.54
C ASN A 424 -23.09 -29.53 -9.27
N LEU A 425 -23.72 -28.70 -10.10
CA LEU A 425 -25.19 -28.63 -10.22
C LEU A 425 -25.71 -29.54 -11.33
N ASP A 426 -24.82 -30.31 -11.97
CA ASP A 426 -25.19 -31.32 -12.94
C ASP A 426 -24.65 -32.67 -12.46
N GLN A 427 -25.45 -33.37 -11.64
CA GLN A 427 -25.64 -34.83 -11.65
C GLN A 427 -26.62 -35.23 -10.54
N ASN A 428 -27.82 -35.56 -10.99
CA ASN A 428 -29.00 -36.14 -10.31
C ASN A 428 -29.91 -35.21 -9.53
#